data_AF-A0A6A6CZ49-F1
#
_entry.id   AF-A0A6A6CZ49-F1
#
_cell.length_a   1.000
_cell.length_b   1.000
_cell.length_c   1.000
_cell.angle_alpha   90.00
_cell.angle_beta   90.00
_cell.angle_gamma   90.00
#
_symmetry.space_group_name_H-M   'P 1'
#
loop_
_entity.id
_entity.type
_entity.pdbx_description
1 polymer ?
#
loop_
_entity_poly.entity_id
_entity_poly.type
_entity_poly.pdbx_seq_one_letter_code
_entity_poly.pdbx_strand_id
1 'polypeptide(L)'
;MVANSWTADHMWTPHPVPPATYPVLFADEYGYQAGNLLWRGRFNGGNDTGQPASVHLRVIGGAGSGYSVYLNGNFLGAYLGNHTVRDGNVTLGFQNATIRSGAENVLLVLQDTMGKDQREGALDPRGILNATLISSSGDALSFDSWRIAGNAGGNNLIDSVRGTWNEGGLYAERLGWHFPGFDDAEWESEHPWDGFRGSGIRFYRTNLPLDMPRDHDLRAQLYVNGYQFGKIIPWFGNQIEFPVFPGILNYHGDNTIGLSIWSMSEEHAAVDVKVKVLGVHRSALDLSFDSNYLRPRWSDRSQYA
;
A
#
# COMPACT_ATOMS: atom_id res chain seq x y z
N MET A 1 -23.20 -11.41 -0.77
CA MET A 1 -22.62 -11.88 0.51
C MET A 1 -21.11 -11.95 0.33
N VAL A 2 -20.37 -10.94 0.81
CA VAL A 2 -18.89 -10.99 0.80
C VAL A 2 -18.50 -11.79 2.04
N ALA A 3 -18.34 -13.10 1.87
CA ALA A 3 -17.96 -13.99 2.96
C ALA A 3 -16.54 -13.66 3.41
N ASN A 4 -16.36 -13.15 4.65
CA ASN A 4 -15.16 -13.24 5.50
C ASN A 4 -13.78 -13.41 4.80
N SER A 5 -13.51 -12.69 3.71
CA SER A 5 -12.42 -13.01 2.76
C SER A 5 -11.07 -12.42 3.13
N TRP A 6 -10.88 -12.11 4.41
CA TRP A 6 -9.65 -11.52 4.94
C TRP A 6 -8.77 -12.57 5.63
N THR A 7 -9.25 -13.78 5.92
CA THR A 7 -8.47 -14.79 6.64
C THR A 7 -7.35 -15.34 5.75
N ALA A 8 -6.13 -15.42 6.30
CA ALA A 8 -4.98 -16.05 5.66
C ALA A 8 -4.58 -17.31 6.45
N ASP A 9 -5.14 -18.46 6.08
CA ASP A 9 -5.03 -19.73 6.80
C ASP A 9 -4.62 -20.92 5.93
N HIS A 10 -4.18 -20.69 4.68
CA HIS A 10 -3.74 -21.76 3.80
C HIS A 10 -2.48 -22.43 4.37
N MET A 11 -2.55 -23.74 4.66
CA MET A 11 -1.42 -24.52 5.18
C MET A 11 -0.64 -25.26 4.09
N TRP A 12 -0.93 -24.94 2.82
CA TRP A 12 -0.32 -25.53 1.65
C TRP A 12 -0.34 -24.53 0.49
N THR A 13 0.62 -24.63 -0.43
CA THR A 13 0.67 -23.82 -1.66
C THR A 13 1.20 -24.66 -2.83
N PRO A 14 0.68 -24.46 -4.06
CA PRO A 14 1.28 -25.02 -5.26
C PRO A 14 2.60 -24.34 -5.67
N HIS A 15 3.00 -23.25 -5.01
CA HIS A 15 4.22 -22.52 -5.32
C HIS A 15 5.45 -23.44 -5.13
N PRO A 16 6.42 -23.46 -6.08
CA PRO A 16 7.54 -24.41 -6.04
C PRO A 16 8.49 -24.21 -4.86
N VAL A 17 8.51 -23.00 -4.28
CA VAL A 17 9.29 -22.69 -3.08
C VAL A 17 8.33 -22.46 -1.90
N PRO A 18 8.34 -23.32 -0.87
CA PRO A 18 7.47 -23.14 0.28
C PRO A 18 7.90 -21.93 1.13
N PRO A 19 6.98 -21.31 1.90
CA PRO A 19 7.36 -20.29 2.86
C PRO A 19 8.17 -20.90 4.02
N ALA A 20 8.92 -20.07 4.73
CA ALA A 20 9.65 -20.50 5.91
C ALA A 20 8.74 -20.72 7.13
N THR A 21 7.55 -20.12 7.13
CA THR A 21 6.56 -20.19 8.20
C THR A 21 5.16 -20.38 7.61
N TYR A 22 4.28 -21.04 8.35
CA TYR A 22 2.86 -21.21 7.98
C TYR A 22 1.94 -20.40 8.91
N PRO A 23 0.73 -20.00 8.47
CA PRO A 23 0.11 -20.25 7.16
C PRO A 23 0.86 -19.54 6.01
N VAL A 24 0.57 -19.93 4.77
CA VAL A 24 1.15 -19.32 3.57
C VAL A 24 0.70 -17.87 3.51
N LEU A 25 1.65 -16.92 3.48
CA LEU A 25 1.37 -15.48 3.41
C LEU A 25 1.76 -14.93 2.03
N PHE A 26 1.34 -15.62 0.96
CA PHE A 26 1.50 -15.17 -0.42
C PHE A 26 0.18 -14.60 -0.92
N ALA A 27 0.18 -13.36 -1.39
CA ALA A 27 -1.02 -12.62 -1.76
C ALA A 27 -1.83 -13.29 -2.88
N ASP A 28 -1.15 -13.91 -3.84
CA ASP A 28 -1.75 -14.65 -4.95
C ASP A 28 -2.69 -15.78 -4.46
N GLU A 29 -2.35 -16.43 -3.34
CA GLU A 29 -3.16 -17.51 -2.74
C GLU A 29 -4.53 -17.01 -2.25
N TYR A 30 -4.62 -15.70 -2.00
CA TYR A 30 -5.82 -15.02 -1.52
C TYR A 30 -6.46 -14.11 -2.58
N GLY A 31 -5.98 -14.19 -3.82
CA GLY A 31 -6.55 -13.46 -4.95
C GLY A 31 -6.21 -11.97 -4.99
N TYR A 32 -5.04 -11.57 -4.50
CA TYR A 32 -4.55 -10.21 -4.57
C TYR A 32 -3.21 -10.15 -5.30
N GLN A 33 -3.10 -9.27 -6.30
CA GLN A 33 -1.87 -9.12 -7.09
C GLN A 33 -1.37 -7.68 -7.22
N ALA A 34 -2.20 -6.68 -6.92
CA ALA A 34 -1.92 -5.28 -7.20
C ALA A 34 -1.71 -4.43 -5.94
N GLY A 35 -0.80 -3.45 -6.07
CA GLY A 35 -0.61 -2.37 -5.12
C GLY A 35 -0.21 -2.80 -3.70
N ASN A 36 -0.65 -2.03 -2.70
CA ASN A 36 -0.31 -2.31 -1.30
C ASN A 36 -1.07 -3.50 -0.74
N LEU A 37 -0.45 -4.20 0.22
CA LEU A 37 -1.04 -5.30 0.98
C LEU A 37 -0.94 -4.99 2.47
N LEU A 38 -1.97 -5.35 3.24
CA LEU A 38 -1.94 -5.22 4.70
C LEU A 38 -2.10 -6.60 5.33
N TRP A 39 -1.10 -7.03 6.07
CA TRP A 39 -1.13 -8.29 6.80
C TRP A 39 -1.32 -8.02 8.29
N ARG A 40 -2.23 -8.75 8.94
CA ARG A 40 -2.52 -8.64 10.37
C ARG A 40 -2.27 -9.98 11.05
N GLY A 41 -1.14 -10.11 11.74
CA GLY A 41 -0.79 -11.28 12.54
C GLY A 41 -1.23 -11.10 13.98
N ARG A 42 -2.01 -12.04 14.51
CA ARG A 42 -2.50 -12.03 15.90
C ARG A 42 -1.68 -12.98 16.75
N PHE A 43 -1.41 -12.59 18.00
CA PHE A 43 -0.71 -13.44 18.95
C PHE A 43 -1.03 -13.03 20.40
N ASN A 44 -0.92 -13.97 21.35
CA ASN A 44 -1.02 -13.66 22.78
C ASN A 44 0.30 -13.12 23.35
N GLY A 45 0.23 -12.09 24.20
CA GLY A 45 1.40 -11.49 24.84
C GLY A 45 2.13 -12.38 25.86
N GLY A 46 1.56 -13.52 26.26
CA GLY A 46 2.16 -14.41 27.26
C GLY A 46 2.24 -13.76 28.66
N ASN A 47 2.74 -14.52 29.64
CA ASN A 47 2.75 -14.08 31.04
C ASN A 47 4.14 -13.98 31.70
N ASP A 48 5.24 -14.48 31.11
CA ASP A 48 6.59 -14.42 31.71
C ASP A 48 7.68 -14.67 30.64
N THR A 49 8.47 -15.76 30.74
CA THR A 49 9.63 -16.07 29.89
C THR A 49 9.30 -16.46 28.44
N GLY A 50 8.03 -16.75 28.16
CA GLY A 50 7.50 -16.99 26.82
C GLY A 50 6.89 -15.74 26.16
N GLN A 51 7.02 -14.56 26.78
CA GLN A 51 6.53 -13.32 26.19
C GLN A 51 7.28 -13.02 24.89
N PRO A 52 6.57 -12.76 23.78
CA PRO A 52 7.20 -12.27 22.55
C PRO A 52 7.98 -10.98 22.82
N ALA A 53 9.22 -10.90 22.38
CA ALA A 53 10.09 -9.74 22.57
C ALA A 53 10.49 -9.06 21.25
N SER A 54 10.43 -9.80 20.14
CA SER A 54 10.67 -9.25 18.81
C SER A 54 9.96 -10.07 17.73
N VAL A 55 9.98 -9.55 16.51
CA VAL A 55 9.52 -10.26 15.31
C VAL A 55 10.62 -10.25 14.26
N HIS A 56 10.88 -11.41 13.67
CA HIS A 56 11.64 -11.54 12.43
C HIS A 56 10.68 -11.63 11.25
N LEU A 57 10.86 -10.74 10.28
CA LEU A 57 10.09 -10.72 9.04
C LEU A 57 11.04 -10.82 7.85
N ARG A 58 10.66 -11.60 6.85
CA ARG A 58 11.21 -11.55 5.49
C ARG A 58 10.06 -11.37 4.51
N VAL A 59 10.06 -10.28 3.76
CA VAL A 59 8.94 -9.89 2.88
C VAL A 59 9.46 -9.72 1.46
N ILE A 60 8.73 -10.26 0.49
CA ILE A 60 9.01 -10.12 -0.95
C ILE A 60 7.94 -9.27 -1.61
N GLY A 61 8.36 -8.19 -2.25
CA GLY A 61 7.46 -7.26 -2.93
C GLY A 61 7.90 -6.88 -4.35
N GLY A 62 9.03 -7.42 -4.81
CA GLY A 62 9.67 -7.04 -6.07
C GLY A 62 10.68 -5.89 -5.87
N ALA A 63 11.57 -5.71 -6.85
CA ALA A 63 12.60 -4.68 -6.79
C ALA A 63 11.99 -3.28 -6.58
N GLY A 64 12.49 -2.53 -5.60
CA GLY A 64 11.96 -1.24 -5.19
C GLY A 64 10.80 -1.28 -4.19
N SER A 65 10.36 -2.46 -3.76
CA SER A 65 9.36 -2.59 -2.68
C SER A 65 9.92 -2.16 -1.32
N GLY A 66 9.03 -1.99 -0.34
CA GLY A 66 9.32 -1.74 1.06
C GLY A 66 8.12 -2.14 1.93
N TYR A 67 8.32 -2.17 3.24
CA TYR A 67 7.24 -2.44 4.19
C TYR A 67 7.48 -1.74 5.54
N SER A 68 6.39 -1.43 6.23
CA SER A 68 6.36 -0.86 7.58
C SER A 68 5.63 -1.82 8.52
N VAL A 69 6.09 -1.87 9.76
CA VAL A 69 5.59 -2.81 10.76
C VAL A 69 5.12 -2.03 11.97
N TYR A 70 3.92 -2.38 12.45
CA TYR A 70 3.31 -1.75 13.62
C TYR A 70 2.83 -2.82 14.59
N LEU A 71 2.92 -2.54 15.88
CA LEU A 71 2.37 -3.37 16.94
C LEU A 71 1.33 -2.57 17.73
N ASN A 72 0.08 -3.06 17.70
CA ASN A 72 -1.05 -2.42 18.37
C ASN A 72 -1.23 -0.93 17.99
N GLY A 73 -0.85 -0.55 16.78
CA GLY A 73 -0.90 0.83 16.27
C GLY A 73 0.39 1.64 16.45
N ASN A 74 1.39 1.14 17.19
CA ASN A 74 2.68 1.81 17.36
C ASN A 74 3.68 1.32 16.30
N PHE A 75 4.40 2.25 15.67
CA PHE A 75 5.43 1.91 14.70
C PHE A 75 6.60 1.17 15.35
N LEU A 76 7.02 0.06 14.75
CA LEU A 76 8.20 -0.70 15.18
C LEU A 76 9.41 -0.40 14.30
N GLY A 77 9.19 -0.16 13.01
CA GLY A 77 10.25 0.00 12.03
C GLY A 77 9.77 -0.30 10.62
N ALA A 78 10.67 -0.08 9.67
CA ALA A 78 10.41 -0.30 8.26
C ALA A 78 11.63 -0.85 7.53
N TYR A 79 11.39 -1.54 6.43
CA TYR A 79 12.38 -1.84 5.41
C TYR A 79 12.11 -0.94 4.20
N LEU A 80 12.99 0.03 3.96
CA LEU A 80 12.83 0.98 2.85
C LEU A 80 13.03 0.31 1.48
N GLY A 81 13.88 -0.72 1.42
CA GLY A 81 14.24 -1.39 0.17
C GLY A 81 15.06 -0.53 -0.78
N ASN A 82 15.38 -1.11 -1.93
CA ASN A 82 16.21 -0.48 -2.96
C ASN A 82 15.82 -0.99 -4.36
N HIS A 83 16.39 -0.38 -5.40
CA HIS A 83 16.05 -0.66 -6.81
C HIS A 83 16.57 -2.00 -7.37
N THR A 84 17.35 -2.79 -6.62
CA THR A 84 17.94 -4.05 -7.10
C THR A 84 17.47 -5.29 -6.33
N VAL A 85 17.06 -5.12 -5.08
CA VAL A 85 16.71 -6.20 -4.16
C VAL A 85 15.18 -6.40 -4.15
N ARG A 86 14.75 -7.66 -4.30
CA ARG A 86 13.32 -8.04 -4.44
C ARG A 86 12.63 -8.33 -3.11
N ASP A 87 13.39 -8.73 -2.11
CA ASP A 87 12.92 -9.09 -0.78
C ASP A 87 13.86 -8.56 0.31
N GLY A 88 13.31 -8.26 1.48
CA GLY A 88 14.05 -7.70 2.60
C GLY A 88 13.67 -8.37 3.90
N ASN A 89 14.64 -8.53 4.79
CA ASN A 89 14.39 -8.98 6.15
C ASN A 89 14.70 -7.91 7.19
N VAL A 90 13.95 -7.95 8.28
CA VAL A 90 14.16 -7.14 9.49
C VAL A 90 13.90 -8.01 10.71
N THR A 91 14.60 -7.72 11.80
CA THR A 91 14.23 -8.19 13.13
C THR A 91 13.96 -6.96 13.99
N LEU A 92 12.71 -6.79 14.41
CA LEU A 92 12.24 -5.60 15.12
C LEU A 92 11.88 -5.99 16.55
N GLY A 93 12.57 -5.38 17.51
CA GLY A 93 12.23 -5.53 18.91
C GLY A 93 10.97 -4.75 19.27
N PHE A 94 10.26 -5.21 20.30
CA PHE A 94 9.04 -4.57 20.77
C PHE A 94 9.31 -3.50 21.82
N GLN A 95 10.54 -2.99 21.96
CA GLN A 95 10.86 -2.00 23.00
C GLN A 95 10.07 -0.68 22.81
N ASN A 96 9.74 -0.35 21.56
CA ASN A 96 9.01 0.87 21.20
C ASN A 96 7.48 0.70 21.20
N ALA A 97 6.96 -0.47 21.62
CA ALA A 97 5.53 -0.74 21.61
C ALA A 97 5.10 -1.62 22.79
N THR A 98 3.99 -1.27 23.44
CA THR A 98 3.50 -2.05 24.59
C THR A 98 2.85 -3.35 24.13
N ILE A 99 3.42 -4.47 24.57
CA ILE A 99 2.71 -5.76 24.55
C ILE A 99 1.66 -5.79 25.64
N ARG A 100 0.47 -6.25 25.25
CA ARG A 100 -0.63 -6.55 26.16
C ARG A 100 -0.44 -7.96 26.70
N SER A 101 0.09 -8.09 27.91
CA SER A 101 0.28 -9.38 28.59
C SER A 101 -1.06 -10.08 28.82
N GLY A 102 -1.09 -11.40 28.61
CA GLY A 102 -2.31 -12.21 28.74
C GLY A 102 -3.47 -11.85 27.80
N ALA A 103 -3.25 -10.99 26.81
CA ALA A 103 -4.27 -10.49 25.89
C ALA A 103 -3.81 -10.56 24.43
N GLU A 104 -4.76 -10.35 23.50
CA GLU A 104 -4.47 -10.31 22.07
C GLU A 104 -3.63 -9.08 21.70
N ASN A 105 -2.59 -9.34 20.92
CA ASN A 105 -1.76 -8.33 20.25
C ASN A 105 -1.89 -8.51 18.74
N VAL A 106 -1.77 -7.40 18.01
CA VAL A 106 -1.87 -7.39 16.54
C VAL A 106 -0.62 -6.73 15.95
N LEU A 107 0.11 -7.51 15.16
CA LEU A 107 1.16 -7.01 14.27
C LEU A 107 0.51 -6.64 12.92
N LEU A 108 0.67 -5.40 12.49
CA LEU A 108 0.31 -4.95 11.15
C LEU A 108 1.58 -4.82 10.31
N VAL A 109 1.64 -5.52 9.18
CA VAL A 109 2.66 -5.32 8.14
C VAL A 109 1.99 -4.67 6.94
N LEU A 110 2.31 -3.40 6.72
CA LEU A 110 1.94 -2.66 5.52
C LEU A 110 3.03 -2.86 4.48
N GLN A 111 2.70 -3.54 3.40
CA GLN A 111 3.64 -3.95 2.38
C GLN A 111 3.34 -3.24 1.05
N ASP A 112 4.39 -2.88 0.34
CA ASP A 112 4.31 -2.47 -1.05
C ASP A 112 4.50 -3.63 -2.03
N THR A 113 3.89 -3.55 -3.21
CA THR A 113 4.24 -4.42 -4.34
C THR A 113 4.59 -3.58 -5.56
N MET A 114 5.61 -4.02 -6.30
CA MET A 114 6.10 -3.34 -7.52
C MET A 114 5.66 -4.08 -8.79
N GLY A 115 4.57 -4.85 -8.70
CA GLY A 115 4.14 -5.78 -9.74
C GLY A 115 4.92 -7.10 -9.71
N LYS A 116 4.63 -7.99 -10.66
CA LYS A 116 5.29 -9.28 -10.83
C LYS A 116 6.56 -9.13 -11.68
N ASP A 117 7.57 -9.94 -11.38
CA ASP A 117 8.76 -10.01 -12.21
C ASP A 117 8.43 -10.70 -13.54
N GLN A 118 9.31 -10.56 -14.52
CA GLN A 118 9.16 -11.20 -15.84
C GLN A 118 9.80 -12.60 -15.84
N ARG A 119 9.43 -13.42 -16.84
CA ARG A 119 10.05 -14.72 -17.15
C ARG A 119 10.07 -15.67 -15.95
N GLU A 120 11.22 -16.24 -15.57
CA GLU A 120 11.30 -17.20 -14.46
C GLU A 120 10.87 -16.57 -13.12
N GLY A 121 11.07 -15.25 -12.95
CA GLY A 121 10.65 -14.53 -11.75
C GLY A 121 9.14 -14.28 -11.67
N ALA A 122 8.36 -14.54 -12.74
CA ALA A 122 6.92 -14.30 -12.73
C ALA A 122 6.18 -15.15 -11.68
N LEU A 123 6.79 -16.27 -11.27
CA LEU A 123 6.27 -17.12 -10.21
C LEU A 123 6.54 -16.56 -8.81
N ASP A 124 7.52 -15.66 -8.65
CA ASP A 124 7.88 -15.12 -7.34
C ASP A 124 6.64 -14.56 -6.64
N PRO A 125 6.37 -14.95 -5.38
CA PRO A 125 5.17 -14.51 -4.69
C PRO A 125 5.30 -13.02 -4.35
N ARG A 126 4.20 -12.42 -3.92
CA ARG A 126 4.21 -11.15 -3.19
C ARG A 126 3.62 -11.41 -1.84
N GLY A 127 4.32 -11.02 -0.78
CA GLY A 127 3.86 -11.29 0.59
C GLY A 127 4.99 -11.53 1.57
N ILE A 128 4.68 -12.27 2.63
CA ILE A 128 5.61 -12.56 3.71
C ILE A 128 6.16 -13.98 3.53
N LEU A 129 7.48 -14.09 3.37
CA LEU A 129 8.22 -15.35 3.23
C LEU A 129 8.53 -16.00 4.59
N ASN A 130 8.72 -15.19 5.62
CA ASN A 130 8.97 -15.64 7.00
C ASN A 130 8.35 -14.63 7.97
N ALA A 131 7.55 -15.12 8.92
CA ALA A 131 7.10 -14.36 10.08
C ALA A 131 7.27 -15.20 11.34
N THR A 132 8.32 -14.90 12.11
CA THR A 132 8.65 -15.61 13.34
C THR A 132 8.61 -14.62 14.51
N LEU A 133 7.77 -14.89 15.51
CA LEU A 133 7.89 -14.20 16.80
C LEU A 133 9.07 -14.79 17.56
N ILE A 134 9.78 -13.96 18.32
CA ILE A 134 10.93 -14.41 19.11
C ILE A 134 10.67 -14.01 20.55
N SER A 135 10.74 -14.97 21.47
CA SER A 135 10.53 -14.74 22.91
C SER A 135 11.66 -13.92 23.53
N SER A 136 11.47 -13.48 24.77
CA SER A 136 12.55 -12.88 25.58
C SER A 136 13.74 -13.82 25.82
N SER A 137 13.54 -15.15 25.76
CA SER A 137 14.60 -16.16 25.85
C SER A 137 15.29 -16.45 24.51
N GLY A 138 14.80 -15.90 23.41
CA GLY A 138 15.32 -16.14 22.06
C GLY A 138 14.68 -17.32 21.32
N ASP A 139 13.64 -17.94 21.91
CA ASP A 139 12.93 -19.06 21.30
C ASP A 139 11.97 -18.58 20.20
N ALA A 140 11.86 -19.36 19.13
CA ALA A 140 10.89 -19.09 18.07
C ALA A 140 9.46 -19.41 18.55
N LEU A 141 8.55 -18.47 18.30
CA LEU A 141 7.13 -18.54 18.60
C LEU A 141 6.32 -18.33 17.31
N SER A 142 5.11 -18.88 17.29
CA SER A 142 4.17 -18.76 16.17
C SER A 142 3.11 -17.68 16.44
N PHE A 143 2.56 -17.14 15.36
CA PHE A 143 1.32 -16.36 15.41
C PHE A 143 0.11 -17.29 15.55
N ASP A 144 -0.95 -16.82 16.20
CA ASP A 144 -2.20 -17.55 16.38
C ASP A 144 -3.06 -17.56 15.10
N SER A 145 -3.04 -16.45 14.35
CA SER A 145 -3.77 -16.33 13.08
C SER A 145 -3.29 -15.16 12.25
N TRP A 146 -3.58 -15.20 10.95
CA TRP A 146 -3.30 -14.12 10.02
C TRP A 146 -4.55 -13.67 9.26
N ARG A 147 -4.55 -12.38 8.92
CA ARG A 147 -5.45 -11.81 7.92
C ARG A 147 -4.67 -11.02 6.88
N ILE A 148 -5.18 -10.97 5.65
CA ILE A 148 -4.66 -10.17 4.55
C ILE A 148 -5.74 -9.27 3.99
N ALA A 149 -5.38 -8.04 3.66
CA ALA A 149 -6.15 -7.12 2.84
C ALA A 149 -5.37 -6.66 1.60
N GLY A 150 -5.93 -6.85 0.41
CA GLY A 150 -5.47 -6.25 -0.85
C GLY A 150 -6.56 -5.39 -1.49
N ASN A 151 -6.54 -5.25 -2.82
CA ASN A 151 -7.50 -4.43 -3.56
C ASN A 151 -8.96 -4.86 -3.34
N ALA A 152 -9.88 -3.91 -3.40
CA ALA A 152 -11.31 -4.22 -3.27
C ALA A 152 -11.75 -5.20 -4.36
N GLY A 153 -12.52 -6.23 -3.96
CA GLY A 153 -12.95 -7.31 -4.84
C GLY A 153 -11.91 -8.41 -5.09
N GLY A 154 -10.62 -8.20 -4.75
CA GLY A 154 -9.54 -9.12 -5.07
C GLY A 154 -9.48 -9.42 -6.57
N ASN A 155 -9.58 -10.70 -6.93
CA ASN A 155 -9.66 -11.15 -8.34
C ASN A 155 -10.96 -10.78 -9.06
N ASN A 156 -11.99 -10.35 -8.35
CA ASN A 156 -13.25 -9.94 -8.98
C ASN A 156 -13.10 -8.50 -9.49
N LEU A 157 -13.17 -8.34 -10.81
CA LEU A 157 -13.04 -7.03 -11.45
C LEU A 157 -14.26 -6.14 -11.14
N ILE A 158 -14.09 -5.18 -10.25
CA ILE A 158 -15.14 -4.23 -9.85
C ILE A 158 -15.04 -2.87 -10.55
N ASP A 159 -13.89 -2.53 -11.14
CA ASP A 159 -13.70 -1.38 -12.03
C ASP A 159 -13.25 -1.88 -13.41
N SER A 160 -14.20 -2.13 -14.29
CA SER A 160 -13.93 -2.63 -15.65
C SER A 160 -13.28 -1.60 -16.57
N VAL A 161 -13.31 -0.30 -16.20
CA VAL A 161 -12.75 0.78 -16.99
C VAL A 161 -11.25 0.93 -16.70
N ARG A 162 -10.85 0.86 -15.44
CA ARG A 162 -9.45 1.04 -15.00
C ARG A 162 -8.70 -0.28 -14.83
N GLY A 163 -9.42 -1.39 -14.69
CA GLY A 163 -8.84 -2.73 -14.64
C GLY A 163 -8.31 -3.13 -13.27
N THR A 164 -7.88 -4.38 -13.15
CA THR A 164 -7.46 -5.02 -11.89
C THR A 164 -6.24 -4.37 -11.23
N TRP A 165 -5.38 -3.71 -11.99
CA TRP A 165 -4.07 -3.24 -11.52
C TRP A 165 -4.06 -1.79 -11.04
N ASN A 166 -5.18 -1.09 -11.18
CA ASN A 166 -5.27 0.33 -10.85
C ASN A 166 -5.27 0.61 -9.34
N GLU A 167 -5.76 -0.35 -8.54
CA GLU A 167 -5.98 -0.19 -7.10
C GLU A 167 -5.15 -1.21 -6.33
N GLY A 168 -4.53 -0.75 -5.24
CA GLY A 168 -4.00 -1.56 -4.16
C GLY A 168 -4.97 -1.72 -3.00
N GLY A 169 -4.46 -2.24 -1.89
CA GLY A 169 -5.22 -2.50 -0.69
C GLY A 169 -5.29 -1.36 0.31
N LEU A 170 -4.86 -0.13 0.01
CA LEU A 170 -5.01 0.96 0.97
C LEU A 170 -6.49 1.27 1.24
N TYR A 171 -6.82 1.75 2.44
CA TYR A 171 -8.21 2.02 2.81
C TYR A 171 -8.91 2.99 1.83
N ALA A 172 -8.22 4.07 1.46
CA ALA A 172 -8.68 5.04 0.47
C ALA A 172 -8.90 4.40 -0.93
N GLU A 173 -8.08 3.42 -1.31
CA GLU A 173 -8.25 2.68 -2.57
C GLU A 173 -9.47 1.77 -2.52
N ARG A 174 -9.59 0.95 -1.46
CA ARG A 174 -10.69 0.01 -1.30
C ARG A 174 -12.05 0.69 -1.26
N LEU A 175 -12.13 1.86 -0.61
CA LEU A 175 -13.34 2.68 -0.57
C LEU A 175 -13.50 3.62 -1.78
N GLY A 176 -12.55 3.65 -2.70
CA GLY A 176 -12.64 4.45 -3.93
C GLY A 176 -12.52 5.96 -3.73
N TRP A 177 -11.88 6.42 -2.67
CA TRP A 177 -11.72 7.86 -2.36
C TRP A 177 -10.96 8.62 -3.46
N HIS A 178 -10.25 7.91 -4.34
CA HIS A 178 -9.54 8.47 -5.49
C HIS A 178 -10.44 8.79 -6.70
N PHE A 179 -11.72 8.36 -6.71
CA PHE A 179 -12.63 8.59 -7.84
C PHE A 179 -13.30 9.96 -7.86
N PRO A 180 -13.57 10.52 -9.05
CA PRO A 180 -14.40 11.72 -9.18
C PRO A 180 -15.74 11.56 -8.46
N GLY A 181 -16.14 12.56 -7.68
CA GLY A 181 -17.46 12.58 -7.03
C GLY A 181 -17.61 11.84 -5.71
N PHE A 182 -16.55 11.22 -5.15
CA PHE A 182 -16.53 10.93 -3.71
C PHE A 182 -16.68 12.23 -2.90
N ASP A 183 -17.43 12.17 -1.80
CA ASP A 183 -17.71 13.31 -0.94
C ASP A 183 -16.66 13.39 0.19
N ASP A 184 -15.79 14.39 0.10
CA ASP A 184 -14.71 14.71 1.03
C ASP A 184 -15.02 15.98 1.85
N ALA A 185 -16.26 16.46 1.88
CA ALA A 185 -16.63 17.71 2.55
C ALA A 185 -16.39 17.70 4.08
N GLU A 186 -16.43 16.52 4.71
CA GLU A 186 -16.18 16.34 6.15
C GLU A 186 -14.69 16.12 6.48
N TRP A 187 -13.80 16.16 5.48
CA TRP A 187 -12.37 15.98 5.72
C TRP A 187 -11.73 17.27 6.23
N GLU A 188 -10.70 17.11 7.06
CA GLU A 188 -9.87 18.23 7.49
C GLU A 188 -9.16 18.85 6.27
N SER A 189 -9.15 20.18 6.22
CA SER A 189 -8.43 20.90 5.17
C SER A 189 -6.96 21.00 5.56
N GLU A 190 -6.15 20.14 4.97
CA GLU A 190 -4.70 20.11 5.13
C GLU A 190 -4.00 20.13 3.77
N HIS A 191 -2.73 20.51 3.78
CA HIS A 191 -1.92 20.51 2.59
C HIS A 191 -0.80 19.46 2.68
N PRO A 192 -0.56 18.66 1.63
CA PRO A 192 0.48 17.63 1.67
C PRO A 192 1.90 18.23 1.83
N TRP A 193 2.09 19.50 1.48
CA TRP A 193 3.37 20.22 1.63
C TRP A 193 3.63 20.71 3.06
N ASP A 194 2.59 20.88 3.89
CA ASP A 194 2.76 21.10 5.32
C ASP A 194 3.29 19.82 6.00
N GLY A 195 2.98 18.67 5.40
CA GLY A 195 3.43 17.35 5.82
C GLY A 195 2.89 16.91 7.17
N PHE A 196 3.37 15.77 7.65
CA PHE A 196 3.01 15.23 8.96
C PHE A 196 4.18 14.51 9.62
N ARG A 197 4.14 14.37 10.95
CA ARG A 197 5.11 13.59 11.73
C ARG A 197 4.54 12.23 12.10
N GLY A 198 5.42 11.24 12.20
CA GLY A 198 5.06 9.87 12.57
C GLY A 198 4.89 8.96 11.36
N SER A 199 5.03 7.65 11.58
CA SER A 199 4.84 6.66 10.52
C SER A 199 3.35 6.38 10.30
N GLY A 200 2.95 6.28 9.03
CA GLY A 200 1.56 6.03 8.66
C GLY A 200 1.26 6.43 7.23
N ILE A 201 -0.02 6.36 6.88
CA ILE A 201 -0.53 6.81 5.57
C ILE A 201 -1.53 7.94 5.77
N ARG A 202 -1.37 9.01 4.99
CA ARG A 202 -2.42 10.01 4.76
C ARG A 202 -2.85 9.97 3.29
N PHE A 203 -4.12 10.23 3.04
CA PHE A 203 -4.66 10.37 1.68
C PHE A 203 -5.23 11.76 1.53
N TYR A 204 -4.73 12.50 0.55
CA TYR A 204 -5.14 13.85 0.22
C TYR A 204 -5.94 13.85 -1.06
N ARG A 205 -6.85 14.80 -1.19
CA ARG A 205 -7.69 14.97 -2.36
C ARG A 205 -7.91 16.43 -2.66
N THR A 206 -7.90 16.81 -3.94
CA THR A 206 -8.13 18.19 -4.36
C THR A 206 -8.56 18.30 -5.82
N ASN A 207 -8.96 19.51 -6.22
CA ASN A 207 -9.04 19.99 -7.59
C ASN A 207 -7.93 21.07 -7.75
N LEU A 208 -7.00 20.80 -8.68
CA LEU A 208 -5.57 21.20 -8.83
C LEU A 208 -5.24 22.74 -8.95
N PRO A 209 -4.06 23.36 -8.54
CA PRO A 209 -2.61 22.94 -8.63
C PRO A 209 -1.70 23.10 -7.37
N LEU A 210 -0.41 22.68 -7.47
CA LEU A 210 0.46 22.19 -6.35
C LEU A 210 2.03 22.19 -6.74
N ASP A 211 3.09 21.94 -5.88
CA ASP A 211 4.63 21.98 -6.06
C ASP A 211 5.74 21.31 -5.12
N MET A 212 6.44 20.20 -5.49
CA MET A 212 7.46 19.43 -4.68
C MET A 212 8.77 20.12 -4.15
N PRO A 213 9.16 19.91 -2.86
CA PRO A 213 10.57 19.82 -2.41
C PRO A 213 11.08 18.35 -2.31
N ARG A 214 12.41 18.15 -2.25
CA ARG A 214 13.08 16.83 -2.17
C ARG A 214 13.62 16.56 -0.76
N ASP A 215 13.81 15.28 -0.43
CA ASP A 215 14.60 14.70 0.69
C ASP A 215 13.83 14.15 1.94
N HIS A 216 12.89 13.21 1.76
CA HIS A 216 12.23 12.52 2.89
C HIS A 216 12.01 11.00 2.67
N ASP A 217 12.01 10.21 3.74
CA ASP A 217 11.75 8.75 3.73
C ASP A 217 10.24 8.42 3.63
N LEU A 218 9.63 8.76 2.49
CA LEU A 218 8.21 8.54 2.21
C LEU A 218 7.98 7.85 0.86
N ARG A 219 6.86 7.15 0.68
CA ARG A 219 6.35 6.72 -0.63
C ARG A 219 5.09 7.50 -0.95
N ALA A 220 4.83 7.79 -2.22
CA ALA A 220 3.58 8.40 -2.62
C ALA A 220 2.97 7.75 -3.87
N GLN A 221 1.64 7.74 -3.96
CA GLN A 221 0.91 7.35 -5.17
C GLN A 221 -0.01 8.49 -5.63
N LEU A 222 0.11 8.86 -6.90
CA LEU A 222 -0.66 9.91 -7.55
C LEU A 222 -1.82 9.31 -8.34
N TYR A 223 -3.03 9.81 -8.07
CA TYR A 223 -4.25 9.43 -8.78
C TYR A 223 -4.80 10.64 -9.54
N VAL A 224 -5.17 10.46 -10.80
CA VAL A 224 -5.83 11.47 -11.63
C VAL A 224 -7.14 10.92 -12.17
N ASN A 225 -8.27 11.51 -11.76
CA ASN A 225 -9.61 11.03 -12.05
C ASN A 225 -9.79 9.52 -11.78
N GLY A 226 -9.20 9.06 -10.68
CA GLY A 226 -9.24 7.68 -10.21
C GLY A 226 -8.23 6.72 -10.85
N TYR A 227 -7.39 7.20 -11.76
CA TYR A 227 -6.32 6.38 -12.33
C TYR A 227 -5.02 6.59 -11.56
N GLN A 228 -4.38 5.51 -11.09
CA GLN A 228 -3.03 5.61 -10.53
C GLN A 228 -2.03 5.84 -11.66
N PHE A 229 -1.36 6.99 -11.64
CA PHE A 229 -0.48 7.47 -12.71
C PHE A 229 0.97 7.65 -12.30
N GLY A 230 1.26 7.54 -11.02
CA GLY A 230 2.59 7.76 -10.50
C GLY A 230 2.80 7.10 -9.16
N LYS A 231 4.01 6.58 -9.00
CA LYS A 231 4.52 6.07 -7.74
C LYS A 231 5.89 6.66 -7.49
N ILE A 232 6.04 7.34 -6.36
CA ILE A 232 7.23 8.10 -6.01
C ILE A 232 7.94 7.39 -4.87
N ILE A 233 9.24 7.16 -5.05
CA ILE A 233 10.14 6.57 -4.05
C ILE A 233 11.42 7.42 -4.05
N PRO A 234 11.50 8.48 -3.23
CA PRO A 234 12.47 9.57 -3.37
C PRO A 234 13.92 9.18 -3.07
N TRP A 235 14.17 8.17 -2.23
CA TRP A 235 15.54 7.80 -1.83
C TRP A 235 16.33 6.98 -2.87
N PHE A 236 15.68 6.44 -3.90
CA PHE A 236 16.38 5.84 -5.05
C PHE A 236 15.73 6.09 -6.41
N GLY A 237 14.47 6.54 -6.45
CA GLY A 237 13.75 6.87 -7.67
C GLY A 237 14.05 8.29 -8.11
N ASN A 238 14.23 8.48 -9.42
CA ASN A 238 14.45 9.79 -10.04
C ASN A 238 13.24 10.28 -10.84
N GLN A 239 12.19 9.48 -10.96
CA GLN A 239 10.97 9.88 -11.66
C GLN A 239 10.15 10.84 -10.79
N ILE A 240 10.08 12.09 -11.24
CA ILE A 240 9.37 13.19 -10.57
C ILE A 240 8.36 13.89 -11.50
N GLU A 241 8.30 13.49 -12.77
CA GLU A 241 7.34 13.98 -13.76
C GLU A 241 6.50 12.80 -14.27
N PHE A 242 5.17 12.90 -14.13
CA PHE A 242 4.22 11.85 -14.48
C PHE A 242 3.25 12.39 -15.55
N PRO A 243 3.49 12.14 -16.84
CA PRO A 243 2.63 12.64 -17.90
C PRO A 243 1.27 11.95 -17.86
N VAL A 244 0.21 12.75 -17.82
CA VAL A 244 -1.17 12.27 -17.89
C VAL A 244 -1.78 12.74 -19.21
N PHE A 245 -2.40 11.82 -19.94
CA PHE A 245 -2.88 12.08 -21.30
C PHE A 245 -4.35 12.56 -21.35
N PRO A 246 -4.74 13.25 -22.44
CA PRO A 246 -6.13 13.64 -22.68
C PRO A 246 -7.08 12.44 -22.61
N GLY A 247 -8.28 12.67 -22.08
CA GLY A 247 -9.27 11.63 -21.84
C GLY A 247 -9.19 11.05 -20.44
N ILE A 248 -7.99 10.92 -19.85
CA ILE A 248 -7.87 10.75 -18.40
C ILE A 248 -7.98 12.10 -17.73
N LEU A 249 -7.19 13.07 -18.18
CA LEU A 249 -7.45 14.47 -17.87
C LEU A 249 -8.63 14.98 -18.69
N ASN A 250 -9.55 15.66 -18.02
CA ASN A 250 -10.59 16.44 -18.63
C ASN A 250 -10.05 17.85 -18.93
N TYR A 251 -9.72 18.13 -20.19
CA TYR A 251 -9.11 19.41 -20.59
C TYR A 251 -10.10 20.58 -20.56
N HIS A 252 -11.40 20.29 -20.48
CA HIS A 252 -12.48 21.29 -20.51
C HIS A 252 -13.44 21.14 -19.32
N GLY A 253 -12.94 20.67 -18.18
CA GLY A 253 -13.71 20.61 -16.95
C GLY A 253 -12.86 20.18 -15.76
N ASP A 254 -13.55 19.75 -14.70
CA ASP A 254 -12.88 19.46 -13.44
C ASP A 254 -12.09 18.15 -13.49
N ASN A 255 -11.03 18.12 -12.69
CA ASN A 255 -10.15 16.96 -12.50
C ASN A 255 -9.93 16.73 -11.02
N THR A 256 -10.24 15.53 -10.56
CA THR A 256 -9.98 15.07 -9.21
C THR A 256 -8.56 14.51 -9.13
N ILE A 257 -7.80 15.00 -8.15
CA ILE A 257 -6.47 14.48 -7.82
C ILE A 257 -6.52 13.82 -6.46
N GLY A 258 -5.99 12.61 -6.38
CA GLY A 258 -5.73 11.90 -5.14
C GLY A 258 -4.23 11.73 -4.93
N LEU A 259 -3.77 11.81 -3.69
CA LEU A 259 -2.38 11.58 -3.32
C LEU A 259 -2.33 10.76 -2.04
N SER A 260 -1.85 9.52 -2.11
CA SER A 260 -1.47 8.80 -0.89
C SER A 260 -0.02 9.13 -0.54
N ILE A 261 0.24 9.43 0.74
CA ILE A 261 1.58 9.61 1.28
C ILE A 261 1.76 8.60 2.41
N TRP A 262 2.75 7.74 2.26
CA TRP A 262 3.16 6.77 3.26
C TRP A 262 4.51 7.19 3.86
N SER A 263 4.49 7.69 5.09
CA SER A 263 5.70 7.95 5.87
C SER A 263 6.23 6.66 6.47
N MET A 264 7.48 6.30 6.14
CA MET A 264 8.12 5.07 6.60
C MET A 264 9.05 5.28 7.80
N SER A 265 8.98 6.44 8.46
CA SER A 265 9.73 6.79 9.67
C SER A 265 8.88 7.64 10.61
N GLU A 266 9.40 7.90 11.81
CA GLU A 266 8.79 8.85 12.77
C GLU A 266 9.11 10.32 12.47
N GLU A 267 9.89 10.57 11.41
CA GLU A 267 10.28 11.91 11.02
C GLU A 267 9.12 12.66 10.34
N HIS A 268 9.37 13.93 10.03
CA HIS A 268 8.42 14.71 9.24
C HIS A 268 8.51 14.31 7.77
N ALA A 269 7.35 14.06 7.16
CA ALA A 269 7.21 13.72 5.76
C ALA A 269 6.25 14.71 5.09
N ALA A 270 6.71 15.36 4.03
CA ALA A 270 5.93 16.27 3.22
C ALA A 270 6.10 15.94 1.74
N VAL A 271 5.02 16.09 0.97
CA VAL A 271 5.05 15.95 -0.49
C VAL A 271 4.30 17.11 -1.07
N ASP A 272 4.82 17.61 -2.17
CA ASP A 272 4.09 18.57 -2.96
C ASP A 272 4.06 18.06 -4.42
N VAL A 273 3.27 18.59 -5.37
CA VAL A 273 2.99 17.96 -6.70
C VAL A 273 2.60 19.01 -7.74
N LYS A 274 3.42 19.29 -8.77
CA LYS A 274 3.04 20.26 -9.83
C LYS A 274 2.21 19.71 -10.96
N VAL A 275 1.32 20.56 -11.48
CA VAL A 275 1.03 20.53 -12.92
C VAL A 275 2.05 21.35 -13.68
N LYS A 276 2.64 20.68 -14.66
CA LYS A 276 3.58 21.24 -15.62
C LYS A 276 3.01 21.00 -17.01
N VAL A 277 2.83 22.07 -17.77
CA VAL A 277 2.51 21.95 -19.21
C VAL A 277 3.81 21.63 -19.94
N LEU A 278 3.92 20.42 -20.48
CA LEU A 278 5.11 19.98 -21.22
C LEU A 278 5.26 20.69 -22.57
N GLY A 279 4.13 21.04 -23.21
CA GLY A 279 4.10 21.74 -24.47
C GLY A 279 2.66 21.96 -24.96
N VAL A 280 2.48 22.95 -25.84
CA VAL A 280 1.20 23.21 -26.52
C VAL A 280 1.46 23.13 -28.02
N HIS A 281 0.78 22.20 -28.68
CA HIS A 281 0.98 21.92 -30.10
C HIS A 281 -0.32 22.10 -30.87
N ARG A 282 -0.24 22.74 -32.05
CA ARG A 282 -1.34 22.71 -33.01
C ARG A 282 -1.37 21.33 -33.66
N SER A 283 -2.51 20.66 -33.57
CA SER A 283 -2.71 19.33 -34.14
C SER A 283 -4.07 19.25 -34.85
N ALA A 284 -4.19 18.31 -35.78
CA ALA A 284 -5.49 17.90 -36.33
C ALA A 284 -6.22 16.93 -35.38
N LEU A 285 -5.56 16.45 -34.33
CA LEU A 285 -6.16 15.64 -33.28
C LEU A 285 -7.08 16.52 -32.42
N ASP A 286 -8.37 16.17 -32.41
CA ASP A 286 -9.34 16.78 -31.51
C ASP A 286 -9.19 16.21 -30.10
N LEU A 287 -8.90 17.08 -29.12
CA LEU A 287 -8.76 16.73 -27.71
C LEU A 287 -10.02 17.08 -26.89
N SER A 288 -11.07 17.56 -27.53
CA SER A 288 -12.36 17.91 -26.93
C SER A 288 -13.41 16.79 -27.02
N PHE A 289 -12.99 15.59 -27.41
CA PHE A 289 -13.87 14.42 -27.49
C PHE A 289 -14.52 14.07 -26.15
N ASP A 290 -15.76 13.56 -26.20
CA ASP A 290 -16.42 13.06 -25.00
C ASP A 290 -15.66 11.84 -24.47
N SER A 291 -15.13 12.01 -23.27
CA SER A 291 -14.30 11.05 -22.55
C SER A 291 -14.87 10.73 -21.17
N ASN A 292 -16.12 11.11 -20.90
CA ASN A 292 -16.73 10.91 -19.58
C ASN A 292 -16.82 9.43 -19.18
N TYR A 293 -16.99 8.54 -20.17
CA TYR A 293 -17.01 7.08 -19.96
C TYR A 293 -15.67 6.52 -19.46
N LEU A 294 -14.56 7.24 -19.68
CA LEU A 294 -13.24 6.88 -19.12
C LEU A 294 -13.11 7.30 -17.65
N ARG A 295 -13.97 8.18 -17.15
CA ARG A 295 -13.87 8.71 -15.78
C ARG A 295 -15.15 8.41 -14.99
N PRO A 296 -15.53 7.12 -14.83
CA PRO A 296 -16.70 6.80 -14.04
C PRO A 296 -16.51 7.34 -12.62
N ARG A 297 -17.61 7.90 -12.09
CA ARG A 297 -17.67 8.53 -10.78
C ARG A 297 -17.70 7.49 -9.67
N TRP A 298 -17.40 7.94 -8.45
CA TRP A 298 -17.50 7.14 -7.24
C TRP A 298 -18.91 6.56 -7.06
N SER A 299 -18.94 5.34 -6.53
CA SER A 299 -20.13 4.67 -6.00
C SER A 299 -19.79 4.10 -4.62
N ASP A 300 -20.80 3.89 -3.77
CA ASP A 300 -20.57 3.40 -2.42
C ASP A 300 -19.84 2.04 -2.41
N ARG A 301 -18.71 2.02 -1.68
CA ARG A 301 -17.81 0.88 -1.53
C ARG A 301 -17.62 0.46 -0.07
N SER A 302 -18.49 0.92 0.83
CA SER A 302 -18.42 0.65 2.27
C SER A 302 -18.32 -0.83 2.64
N GLN A 303 -18.84 -1.74 1.82
CA GLN A 303 -18.65 -3.19 2.00
C GLN A 303 -17.19 -3.69 1.93
N TYR A 304 -16.24 -2.87 1.47
CA TYR A 304 -14.82 -3.21 1.35
C TYR A 304 -13.93 -2.56 2.44
N ALA A 305 -14.56 -1.93 3.44
CA ALA A 305 -13.87 -1.33 4.59
C ALA A 305 -13.05 -2.36 5.37
#